data_AF-A0A812TTG2-F1
#
_entry.id   AF-A0A812TTG2-F1
#
_cell.length_a   1.000
_cell.length_b   1.000
_cell.length_c   1.000
_cell.angle_alpha   90.00
_cell.angle_beta   90.00
_cell.angle_gamma   90.00
#
_symmetry.space_group_name_H-M   'P 1'
#
loop_
_entity.id
_entity.type
_entity.pdbx_description
1 polymer ?
#
loop_
_entity_poly.entity_id
_entity_poly.type
_entity_poly.pdbx_seq_one_letter_code
_entity_poly.pdbx_strand_id
1 'polypeptide(L)'
;MGPRCYVLLISGTFNPPHRGHVRMGLQTKAHLRKLGHQVSAICYVPVHDNYMLNKQALASKSKPNGSQKAELLASEIFLSMTRRCELLRELVEQEGPEAEAACHVLDYELQHGTQLLEDSPNYWASRLPAGYLRTVPTKALLNHFAAHSPLVKDGQRLAAVFGVDNLAGMASWNNPSELLDKTDLVLISRQAESIRLSQDPRALLSALRSFQIDARVAIKYGEKELLGSTLGSFENSAASGVASLFLLPALEGPDEALSSTRIRESVVGCARLLKEHGYPKTALVALSQDVLSSAAALRAARADAEARGELEEPDAAGPPAKRPCIG
;
A
#
# COMPACT_ATOMS: atom_id res chain seq x y z
N MET A 1 27.32 6.46 -2.56
CA MET A 1 26.74 5.43 -3.46
C MET A 1 26.94 5.80 -4.91
N GLY A 2 27.39 4.86 -5.75
CA GLY A 2 27.41 5.05 -7.20
C GLY A 2 26.02 4.88 -7.83
N PRO A 3 25.83 5.36 -9.08
CA PRO A 3 24.63 5.11 -9.87
C PRO A 3 24.26 3.62 -9.93
N ARG A 4 22.96 3.32 -9.89
CA ARG A 4 22.38 1.97 -9.97
C ARG A 4 21.22 1.98 -10.95
N CYS A 5 20.92 0.84 -11.55
CA CYS A 5 19.75 0.66 -12.40
C CYS A 5 18.73 -0.22 -11.67
N TYR A 6 17.48 0.23 -11.60
CA TYR A 6 16.44 -0.37 -10.78
C TYR A 6 15.22 -0.80 -11.59
N VAL A 7 14.63 -1.92 -11.16
CA VAL A 7 13.21 -2.22 -11.36
C VAL A 7 12.49 -1.99 -10.04
N LEU A 8 11.45 -1.16 -10.04
CA LEU A 8 10.65 -0.94 -8.83
C LEU A 8 9.57 -2.01 -8.73
N LEU A 9 9.40 -2.62 -7.56
CA LEU A 9 8.30 -3.53 -7.27
C LEU A 9 7.42 -2.95 -6.16
N ILE A 10 6.14 -2.75 -6.47
CA ILE A 10 5.13 -2.25 -5.55
C ILE A 10 4.10 -3.37 -5.38
N SER A 11 4.20 -4.11 -4.28
CA SER A 11 3.23 -5.14 -3.91
C SER A 11 2.28 -4.60 -2.85
N GLY A 12 1.00 -4.94 -2.97
CA GLY A 12 -0.01 -4.43 -2.06
C GLY A 12 -1.38 -5.05 -2.27
N THR A 13 -2.25 -4.80 -1.30
CA THR A 13 -3.64 -5.24 -1.39
C THR A 13 -4.38 -4.58 -2.54
N PHE A 14 -4.21 -3.27 -2.74
CA PHE A 14 -4.91 -2.48 -3.76
C PHE A 14 -6.43 -2.74 -3.79
N ASN A 15 -7.13 -2.57 -2.66
CA ASN A 15 -8.56 -2.91 -2.57
C ASN A 15 -9.41 -1.77 -2.00
N PRO A 16 -9.90 -0.82 -2.80
CA PRO A 16 -9.62 -0.67 -4.21
C PRO A 16 -8.23 -0.05 -4.45
N PRO A 17 -7.66 -0.22 -5.65
CA PRO A 17 -6.55 0.62 -6.07
C PRO A 17 -7.01 2.09 -6.16
N HIS A 18 -6.05 3.00 -6.14
CA HIS A 18 -6.29 4.45 -6.23
C HIS A 18 -5.04 5.14 -6.74
N ARG A 19 -5.16 6.39 -7.21
CA ARG A 19 -4.07 7.15 -7.84
C ARG A 19 -2.82 7.27 -6.98
N GLY A 20 -2.99 7.42 -5.66
CA GLY A 20 -1.85 7.41 -4.72
C GLY A 20 -0.93 6.19 -4.86
N HIS A 21 -1.45 5.00 -5.18
CA HIS A 21 -0.60 3.83 -5.44
C HIS A 21 0.26 4.01 -6.69
N VAL A 22 -0.32 4.49 -7.79
CA VAL A 22 0.41 4.70 -9.05
C VAL A 22 1.46 5.79 -8.86
N ARG A 23 1.05 6.93 -8.28
CA ARG A 23 1.93 8.08 -8.02
C ARG A 23 3.08 7.75 -7.10
N MET A 24 2.92 6.82 -6.16
CA MET A 24 4.01 6.28 -5.35
C MET A 24 5.17 5.73 -6.20
N GLY A 25 4.87 4.95 -7.25
CA GLY A 25 5.87 4.43 -8.17
C GLY A 25 6.53 5.53 -9.01
N LEU A 26 5.72 6.42 -9.58
CA LEU A 26 6.20 7.52 -10.43
C LEU A 26 7.09 8.52 -9.65
N GLN A 27 6.67 8.89 -8.45
CA GLN A 27 7.44 9.77 -7.55
C GLN A 27 8.74 9.11 -7.12
N THR A 28 8.73 7.81 -6.81
CA THR A 28 9.94 7.05 -6.49
C THR A 28 10.91 7.08 -7.66
N LYS A 29 10.42 6.80 -8.87
CA LYS A 29 11.22 6.87 -10.10
C LYS A 29 11.85 8.25 -10.30
N ALA A 30 11.08 9.32 -10.10
CA ALA A 30 11.57 10.68 -10.21
C ALA A 30 12.67 10.99 -9.17
N HIS A 31 12.48 10.58 -7.91
CA HIS A 31 13.49 10.79 -6.85
C HIS A 31 14.77 10.01 -7.10
N LEU A 32 14.68 8.73 -7.44
CA LEU A 32 15.86 7.92 -7.74
C LEU A 32 16.64 8.48 -8.93
N ARG A 33 15.95 9.01 -9.95
CA ARG A 33 16.59 9.73 -11.07
C ARG A 33 17.33 10.99 -10.64
N LYS A 34 16.73 11.80 -9.75
CA LYS A 34 17.40 12.99 -9.19
C LYS A 34 18.68 12.63 -8.42
N LEU A 35 18.72 11.45 -7.80
CA LEU A 35 19.89 10.91 -7.11
C LEU A 35 20.91 10.25 -8.05
N GLY A 36 20.70 10.32 -9.38
CA GLY A 36 21.61 9.76 -10.37
C GLY A 36 21.39 8.27 -10.67
N HIS A 37 20.34 7.66 -10.16
CA HIS A 37 19.97 6.28 -10.49
C HIS A 37 19.10 6.22 -11.76
N GLN A 38 19.04 5.04 -12.36
CA GLN A 38 18.14 4.74 -13.47
C GLN A 38 17.02 3.83 -12.97
N VAL A 39 15.81 4.01 -13.52
CA VAL A 39 14.67 3.13 -13.29
C VAL A 39 14.13 2.69 -14.64
N SER A 40 14.22 1.39 -14.91
CA SER A 40 13.81 0.78 -16.17
C SER A 40 12.33 0.45 -16.22
N ALA A 41 11.75 0.04 -15.09
CA ALA A 41 10.35 -0.39 -14.99
C ALA A 41 9.79 -0.14 -13.59
N ILE A 42 8.48 0.07 -13.52
CA ILE A 42 7.68 0.12 -12.29
C ILE A 42 6.65 -1.00 -12.36
N CYS A 43 6.72 -1.95 -11.43
CA CYS A 43 5.88 -3.14 -11.44
C CYS A 43 4.90 -3.11 -10.27
N TYR A 44 3.60 -3.05 -10.56
CA TYR A 44 2.53 -3.19 -9.57
C TYR A 44 2.07 -4.64 -9.54
N VAL A 45 2.18 -5.28 -8.37
CA VAL A 45 1.80 -6.68 -8.17
C VAL A 45 0.74 -6.77 -7.08
N PRO A 46 -0.54 -6.88 -7.44
CA PRO A 46 -1.58 -7.12 -6.45
C PRO A 46 -1.38 -8.47 -5.76
N VAL A 47 -1.58 -8.49 -4.44
CA VAL A 47 -1.48 -9.73 -3.65
C VAL A 47 -2.51 -10.76 -4.10
N HIS A 48 -2.20 -12.04 -3.93
CA HIS A 48 -3.08 -13.16 -4.24
C HIS A 48 -4.43 -13.09 -3.50
N ASP A 49 -5.50 -13.55 -4.12
CA ASP A 49 -6.85 -13.51 -3.54
C ASP A 49 -6.98 -14.30 -2.23
N ASN A 50 -6.17 -15.35 -2.04
CA ASN A 50 -6.06 -16.03 -0.76
C ASN A 50 -5.77 -15.04 0.38
N TYR A 51 -4.83 -14.11 0.23
CA TYR A 51 -4.52 -13.12 1.27
C TYR A 51 -5.76 -12.32 1.71
N MET A 52 -6.66 -12.04 0.76
CA MET A 52 -7.85 -11.26 1.02
C MET A 52 -8.96 -12.08 1.67
N LEU A 53 -9.23 -13.29 1.18
CA LEU A 53 -10.17 -14.24 1.80
C LEU A 53 -9.81 -14.51 3.25
N ASN A 54 -8.51 -14.62 3.47
CA ASN A 54 -7.88 -14.80 4.75
C ASN A 54 -8.08 -13.62 5.72
N LYS A 55 -7.87 -12.39 5.23
CA LYS A 55 -8.12 -11.16 5.98
C LYS A 55 -9.61 -11.04 6.34
N GLN A 56 -10.50 -11.41 5.44
CA GLN A 56 -11.95 -11.43 5.66
C GLN A 56 -12.35 -12.47 6.73
N ALA A 57 -11.79 -13.68 6.67
CA ALA A 57 -12.03 -14.72 7.67
C ALA A 57 -11.56 -14.34 9.08
N LEU A 58 -10.58 -13.45 9.19
CA LEU A 58 -10.15 -12.89 10.47
C LEU A 58 -11.05 -11.77 10.97
N ALA A 59 -11.47 -10.88 10.06
CA ALA A 59 -12.40 -9.80 10.41
C ALA A 59 -13.69 -10.39 11.01
N SER A 60 -14.26 -11.41 10.38
CA SER A 60 -15.53 -12.05 10.81
C SER A 60 -15.49 -12.72 12.19
N LYS A 61 -14.30 -13.03 12.72
CA LYS A 61 -14.14 -13.59 14.08
C LYS A 61 -14.16 -12.54 15.18
N SER A 62 -13.92 -11.28 14.85
CA SER A 62 -13.91 -10.19 15.83
C SER A 62 -15.35 -9.82 16.16
N LYS A 63 -15.79 -9.91 17.43
CA LYS A 63 -17.15 -9.49 17.84
C LYS A 63 -17.24 -7.96 17.70
N PRO A 64 -18.04 -7.41 16.75
CA PRO A 64 -18.14 -5.97 16.61
C PRO A 64 -18.93 -5.34 17.76
N ASN A 65 -18.41 -4.26 18.33
CA ASN A 65 -19.24 -3.20 18.91
C ASN A 65 -19.73 -2.24 17.79
N GLY A 66 -20.62 -1.29 18.12
CA GLY A 66 -21.40 -0.53 17.12
C GLY A 66 -20.58 0.14 16.00
N SER A 67 -19.41 0.71 16.30
CA SER A 67 -18.49 1.30 15.31
C SER A 67 -17.74 0.23 14.49
N GLN A 68 -17.36 -0.89 15.10
CA GLN A 68 -16.67 -2.00 14.43
C GLN A 68 -17.56 -2.71 13.39
N LYS A 69 -18.88 -2.55 13.44
CA LYS A 69 -19.79 -3.15 12.45
C LYS A 69 -19.62 -2.54 11.05
N ALA A 70 -19.36 -1.23 10.96
CA ALA A 70 -19.10 -0.56 9.69
C ALA A 70 -17.72 -0.93 9.13
N GLU A 71 -16.70 -1.05 9.99
CA GLU A 71 -15.37 -1.53 9.61
C GLU A 71 -15.39 -2.99 9.11
N LEU A 72 -16.22 -3.85 9.74
CA LEU A 72 -16.46 -5.22 9.28
C LEU A 72 -17.11 -5.26 7.90
N LEU A 73 -18.18 -4.49 7.67
CA LEU A 73 -18.82 -4.41 6.35
C LEU A 73 -17.85 -3.84 5.29
N ALA A 74 -17.02 -2.86 5.65
CA ALA A 74 -15.99 -2.32 4.75
C ALA A 74 -14.89 -3.37 4.45
N SER A 75 -14.66 -4.32 5.36
CA SER A 75 -13.73 -5.44 5.16
C SER A 75 -14.29 -6.55 4.25
N GLU A 76 -15.61 -6.58 4.03
CA GLU A 76 -16.29 -7.51 3.11
C GLU A 76 -16.28 -7.01 1.66
N ILE A 77 -16.00 -5.73 1.41
CA ILE A 77 -15.80 -5.21 0.04
C ILE A 77 -14.47 -5.76 -0.48
N PHE A 78 -14.55 -6.80 -1.30
CA PHE A 78 -13.42 -7.54 -1.84
C PHE A 78 -13.45 -7.53 -3.37
N LEU A 79 -12.41 -6.93 -3.97
CA LEU A 79 -12.16 -7.02 -5.41
C LEU A 79 -11.19 -8.17 -5.69
N SER A 80 -11.55 -9.04 -6.64
CA SER A 80 -10.67 -10.10 -7.13
C SER A 80 -9.36 -9.53 -7.67
N MET A 81 -8.31 -10.34 -7.70
CA MET A 81 -7.00 -9.94 -8.21
C MET A 81 -7.09 -9.45 -9.65
N THR A 82 -7.85 -10.15 -10.50
CA THR A 82 -8.13 -9.73 -11.87
C THR A 82 -8.72 -8.32 -11.90
N ARG A 83 -9.75 -8.05 -11.09
CA ARG A 83 -10.39 -6.72 -11.06
C ARG A 83 -9.47 -5.64 -10.52
N ARG A 84 -8.65 -5.96 -9.52
CA ARG A 84 -7.63 -5.03 -8.99
C ARG A 84 -6.56 -4.70 -10.04
N CYS A 85 -6.14 -5.69 -10.83
CA CYS A 85 -5.23 -5.47 -11.96
C CYS A 85 -5.85 -4.56 -13.03
N GLU A 86 -7.10 -4.81 -13.44
CA GLU A 86 -7.81 -3.96 -14.42
C GLU A 86 -7.88 -2.51 -13.97
N LEU A 87 -8.35 -2.26 -12.76
CA LEU A 87 -8.47 -0.90 -12.20
C LEU A 87 -7.11 -0.22 -12.04
N LEU A 88 -6.03 -0.96 -11.71
CA LEU A 88 -4.69 -0.40 -11.69
C LEU A 88 -4.21 0.01 -13.09
N ARG A 89 -4.55 -0.74 -14.15
CA ARG A 89 -4.21 -0.38 -15.53
C ARG A 89 -4.95 0.89 -15.96
N GLU A 90 -6.23 0.98 -15.65
CA GLU A 90 -7.02 2.20 -15.88
C GLU A 90 -6.40 3.42 -15.16
N LEU A 91 -5.93 3.25 -13.92
CA LEU A 91 -5.27 4.32 -13.18
C LEU A 91 -3.89 4.69 -13.77
N VAL A 92 -3.16 3.74 -14.33
CA VAL A 92 -1.89 4.01 -15.04
C VAL A 92 -2.13 4.80 -16.31
N GLU A 93 -3.13 4.39 -17.12
CA GLU A 93 -3.53 5.09 -18.35
C GLU A 93 -3.93 6.55 -18.07
N GLN A 94 -4.65 6.80 -16.96
CA GLN A 94 -5.02 8.15 -16.54
C GLN A 94 -3.84 9.06 -16.16
N GLU A 95 -2.67 8.50 -15.82
CA GLU A 95 -1.45 9.30 -15.58
C GLU A 95 -0.70 9.62 -16.90
N GLY A 96 -1.13 9.06 -18.02
CA GLY A 96 -0.70 9.41 -19.37
C GLY A 96 0.40 8.51 -19.97
N PRO A 97 0.82 8.79 -21.22
CA PRO A 97 1.65 7.88 -22.02
C PRO A 97 3.02 7.55 -21.40
N GLU A 98 3.62 8.50 -20.65
CA GLU A 98 4.89 8.26 -19.97
C GLU A 98 4.76 7.26 -18.82
N ALA A 99 3.61 7.25 -18.13
CA ALA A 99 3.32 6.28 -17.09
C ALA A 99 3.07 4.90 -17.73
N GLU A 100 2.25 4.83 -18.78
CA GLU A 100 1.99 3.58 -19.52
C GLU A 100 3.26 2.93 -20.04
N ALA A 101 4.21 3.72 -20.57
CA ALA A 101 5.48 3.19 -21.07
C ALA A 101 6.40 2.63 -19.98
N ALA A 102 6.20 3.02 -18.72
CA ALA A 102 7.09 2.67 -17.60
C ALA A 102 6.47 1.70 -16.60
N CYS A 103 5.14 1.63 -16.54
CA CYS A 103 4.38 0.92 -15.51
C CYS A 103 3.83 -0.40 -16.04
N HIS A 104 4.03 -1.47 -15.28
CA HIS A 104 3.54 -2.80 -15.57
C HIS A 104 2.62 -3.26 -14.44
N VAL A 105 1.37 -3.61 -14.76
CA VAL A 105 0.45 -4.21 -13.79
C VAL A 105 0.40 -5.71 -14.03
N LEU A 106 0.94 -6.45 -13.08
CA LEU A 106 1.22 -7.88 -13.21
C LEU A 106 0.37 -8.68 -12.24
N ASP A 107 -0.34 -9.67 -12.75
CA ASP A 107 -1.01 -10.72 -11.98
C ASP A 107 -0.02 -11.80 -11.50
N TYR A 108 1.19 -11.39 -11.13
CA TYR A 108 2.35 -12.27 -10.91
C TYR A 108 2.10 -13.34 -9.83
N GLU A 109 1.49 -12.95 -8.71
CA GLU A 109 1.14 -13.90 -7.64
C GLU A 109 0.05 -14.89 -8.06
N LEU A 110 -0.79 -14.58 -9.05
CA LEU A 110 -1.77 -15.53 -9.61
C LEU A 110 -1.08 -16.53 -10.54
N GLN A 111 -0.25 -16.04 -11.46
CA GLN A 111 0.46 -16.87 -12.43
C GLN A 111 1.44 -17.86 -11.79
N HIS A 112 2.09 -17.44 -10.70
CA HIS A 112 3.09 -18.24 -9.98
C HIS A 112 2.61 -18.71 -8.60
N GLY A 113 1.33 -18.51 -8.27
CA GLY A 113 0.79 -18.71 -6.93
C GLY A 113 1.07 -20.11 -6.38
N THR A 114 0.90 -21.17 -7.17
CA THR A 114 1.16 -22.55 -6.71
C THR A 114 2.60 -22.78 -6.24
N GLN A 115 3.58 -22.06 -6.82
CA GLN A 115 5.00 -22.13 -6.47
C GLN A 115 5.36 -21.20 -5.30
N LEU A 116 4.63 -20.10 -5.14
CA LEU A 116 4.91 -19.04 -4.17
C LEU A 116 4.07 -19.11 -2.90
N LEU A 117 2.97 -19.86 -2.93
CA LEU A 117 2.10 -20.05 -1.79
C LEU A 117 2.88 -20.78 -0.70
N GLU A 118 2.88 -20.21 0.49
CA GLU A 118 3.47 -20.75 1.71
C GLU A 118 2.44 -20.66 2.85
N ASP A 119 2.67 -21.42 3.92
CA ASP A 119 1.89 -21.25 5.14
C ASP A 119 2.08 -19.82 5.64
N SER A 120 0.98 -19.20 6.09
CA SER A 120 1.03 -17.79 6.45
C SER A 120 2.12 -17.52 7.48
N PRO A 121 2.87 -16.41 7.33
CA PRO A 121 3.99 -16.10 8.21
C PRO A 121 3.55 -16.07 9.68
N ASN A 122 4.47 -16.40 10.58
CA ASN A 122 4.22 -16.66 12.01
C ASN A 122 3.34 -15.61 12.73
N TYR A 123 3.37 -14.35 12.29
CA TYR A 123 2.56 -13.28 12.90
C TYR A 123 1.05 -13.36 12.57
N TRP A 124 0.66 -14.02 11.46
CA TRP A 124 -0.73 -14.41 11.21
C TRP A 124 -1.01 -15.81 11.72
N ALA A 125 -0.07 -16.76 11.57
CA ALA A 125 -0.31 -18.19 11.78
C ALA A 125 -1.12 -18.53 13.04
N SER A 126 -0.82 -17.90 14.18
CA SER A 126 -1.52 -18.13 15.45
C SER A 126 -2.95 -17.56 15.53
N ARG A 127 -3.31 -16.63 14.64
CA ARG A 127 -4.63 -15.99 14.56
C ARG A 127 -5.57 -16.73 13.60
N LEU A 128 -5.02 -17.57 12.73
CA LEU A 128 -5.73 -18.20 11.63
C LEU A 128 -6.38 -19.52 12.05
N PRO A 129 -7.59 -19.84 11.56
CA PRO A 129 -8.20 -21.14 11.81
C PRO A 129 -7.39 -22.29 11.19
N ALA A 130 -7.54 -23.49 11.76
CA ALA A 130 -7.05 -24.72 11.13
C ALA A 130 -7.71 -24.89 9.75
N GLY A 131 -6.93 -25.20 8.71
CA GLY A 131 -7.40 -25.33 7.32
C GLY A 131 -7.46 -24.02 6.52
N TYR A 132 -6.84 -22.95 7.01
CA TYR A 132 -6.78 -21.65 6.33
C TYR A 132 -5.90 -21.67 5.07
N LEU A 133 -6.20 -20.79 4.10
CA LEU A 133 -5.55 -20.75 2.79
C LEU A 133 -4.12 -20.24 2.87
N ARG A 134 -3.18 -20.89 2.18
CA ARG A 134 -1.79 -20.42 2.03
C ARG A 134 -1.74 -19.00 1.42
N THR A 135 -0.71 -18.23 1.71
CA THR A 135 -0.49 -16.87 1.17
C THR A 135 0.85 -16.78 0.48
N VAL A 136 1.08 -15.79 -0.38
CA VAL A 136 2.41 -15.51 -0.92
C VAL A 136 3.15 -14.56 0.03
N PRO A 137 4.23 -14.99 0.70
CA PRO A 137 5.02 -14.09 1.53
C PRO A 137 5.76 -13.07 0.66
N THR A 138 5.88 -11.82 1.14
CA THR A 138 6.60 -10.75 0.43
C THR A 138 8.04 -11.15 0.07
N LYS A 139 8.72 -11.92 0.95
CA LYS A 139 10.05 -12.47 0.67
C LYS A 139 10.04 -13.41 -0.54
N ALA A 140 9.10 -14.36 -0.59
CA ALA A 140 8.98 -15.31 -1.69
C ALA A 140 8.73 -14.59 -3.01
N LEU A 141 7.80 -13.62 -3.01
CA LEU A 141 7.53 -12.76 -4.16
C LEU A 141 8.80 -12.05 -4.64
N LEU A 142 9.49 -11.32 -3.76
CA LEU A 142 10.65 -10.52 -4.13
C LEU A 142 11.80 -11.38 -4.64
N ASN A 143 12.10 -12.50 -3.98
CA ASN A 143 13.17 -13.42 -4.41
C ASN A 143 12.85 -14.06 -5.76
N HIS A 144 11.62 -14.51 -5.95
CA HIS A 144 11.21 -15.13 -7.20
C HIS A 144 11.17 -14.10 -8.33
N PHE A 145 10.65 -12.90 -8.09
CA PHE A 145 10.61 -11.83 -9.08
C PHE A 145 12.01 -11.39 -9.50
N ALA A 146 12.92 -11.20 -8.54
CA ALA A 146 14.31 -10.84 -8.81
C ALA A 146 15.06 -11.91 -9.62
N ALA A 147 14.69 -13.19 -9.47
CA ALA A 147 15.36 -14.31 -10.14
C ALA A 147 14.76 -14.67 -11.51
N HIS A 148 13.46 -14.45 -11.71
CA HIS A 148 12.75 -15.02 -12.87
C HIS A 148 11.98 -13.99 -13.70
N SER A 149 11.83 -12.75 -13.24
CA SER A 149 11.10 -11.74 -14.02
C SER A 149 11.91 -11.31 -15.24
N PRO A 150 11.33 -11.34 -16.46
CA PRO A 150 12.03 -10.87 -17.67
C PRO A 150 12.25 -9.34 -17.67
N LEU A 151 11.62 -8.62 -16.74
CA LEU A 151 11.80 -7.18 -16.58
C LEU A 151 13.09 -6.83 -15.81
N VAL A 152 13.64 -7.78 -15.04
CA VAL A 152 14.90 -7.60 -14.30
C VAL A 152 16.04 -8.13 -15.15
N LYS A 153 16.84 -7.22 -15.72
CA LYS A 153 17.99 -7.57 -16.57
C LYS A 153 19.29 -7.65 -15.76
N ASP A 154 20.30 -8.31 -16.33
CA ASP A 154 21.64 -8.40 -15.74
C ASP A 154 22.19 -7.03 -15.34
N GLY A 155 22.70 -6.94 -14.11
CA GLY A 155 23.22 -5.70 -13.52
C GLY A 155 22.16 -4.76 -12.94
N GLN A 156 20.86 -5.04 -13.13
CA GLN A 156 19.78 -4.30 -12.45
C GLN A 156 19.52 -4.87 -11.05
N ARG A 157 19.08 -4.00 -10.14
CA ARG A 157 18.60 -4.41 -8.81
C ARG A 157 17.10 -4.24 -8.72
N LEU A 158 16.46 -5.10 -7.95
CA LEU A 158 15.07 -4.90 -7.55
C LEU A 158 15.04 -3.86 -6.42
N ALA A 159 14.09 -2.94 -6.45
CA ALA A 159 13.81 -2.05 -5.32
C ALA A 159 12.34 -2.22 -4.91
N ALA A 160 12.12 -2.71 -3.69
CA ALA A 160 10.78 -2.89 -3.16
C ALA A 160 10.29 -1.57 -2.54
N VAL A 161 9.12 -1.11 -2.99
CA VAL A 161 8.58 0.21 -2.64
C VAL A 161 7.34 0.03 -1.75
N PHE A 162 7.38 0.64 -0.56
CA PHE A 162 6.29 0.56 0.42
C PHE A 162 6.02 1.91 1.08
N GLY A 163 4.83 2.04 1.69
CA GLY A 163 4.63 3.05 2.73
C GLY A 163 5.46 2.72 3.97
N VAL A 164 5.98 3.75 4.66
CA VAL A 164 6.86 3.61 5.84
C VAL A 164 6.23 2.79 6.97
N ASP A 165 4.90 2.71 7.04
CA ASP A 165 4.14 1.88 7.97
C ASP A 165 4.45 0.38 7.86
N ASN A 166 4.86 -0.09 6.67
CA ASN A 166 5.23 -1.50 6.48
C ASN A 166 6.50 -1.87 7.25
N LEU A 167 7.35 -0.89 7.59
CA LEU A 167 8.58 -1.14 8.34
C LEU A 167 8.31 -1.76 9.72
N ALA A 168 7.17 -1.44 10.36
CA ALA A 168 6.77 -2.03 11.63
C ALA A 168 6.66 -3.57 11.58
N GLY A 169 6.29 -4.10 10.41
CA GLY A 169 6.19 -5.53 10.12
C GLY A 169 7.41 -6.11 9.42
N MET A 170 8.29 -5.29 8.81
CA MET A 170 9.49 -5.80 8.13
C MET A 170 10.51 -6.43 9.08
N ALA A 171 10.60 -5.94 10.32
CA ALA A 171 11.46 -6.55 11.34
C ALA A 171 11.04 -7.99 11.69
N SER A 172 9.80 -8.39 11.40
CA SER A 172 9.31 -9.76 11.58
C SER A 172 9.33 -10.61 10.31
N TRP A 173 9.91 -10.11 9.21
CA TRP A 173 10.10 -10.91 8.00
C TRP A 173 11.16 -12.00 8.25
N ASN A 174 10.91 -13.22 7.77
CA ASN A 174 11.83 -14.35 7.93
C ASN A 174 13.15 -14.10 7.17
N ASN A 175 14.25 -13.90 7.88
CA ASN A 175 15.60 -13.61 7.35
C ASN A 175 15.63 -12.38 6.42
N PRO A 176 15.51 -11.16 6.96
CA PRO A 176 15.53 -9.93 6.15
C PRO A 176 16.85 -9.74 5.40
N SER A 177 17.96 -10.31 5.89
CA SER A 177 19.26 -10.24 5.22
C SER A 177 19.24 -10.88 3.83
N GLU A 178 18.74 -12.11 3.71
CA GLU A 178 18.66 -12.83 2.44
C GLU A 178 17.80 -12.10 1.40
N LEU A 179 16.73 -11.45 1.86
CA LEU A 179 15.85 -10.67 1.01
C LEU A 179 16.58 -9.46 0.41
N LEU A 180 17.38 -8.80 1.23
CA LEU A 180 18.04 -7.54 0.90
C LEU A 180 19.33 -7.72 0.10
N ASP A 181 19.89 -8.92 0.03
CA ASP A 181 21.03 -9.21 -0.85
C ASP A 181 20.73 -8.83 -2.31
N LYS A 182 19.51 -9.11 -2.77
CA LYS A 182 19.04 -8.82 -4.13
C LYS A 182 18.13 -7.61 -4.25
N THR A 183 17.69 -7.05 -3.12
CA THR A 183 16.62 -6.05 -3.08
C THR A 183 17.03 -4.83 -2.27
N ASP A 184 16.83 -3.65 -2.83
CA ASP A 184 16.91 -2.39 -2.08
C ASP A 184 15.51 -2.01 -1.57
N LEU A 185 15.42 -1.24 -0.49
CA LEU A 185 14.16 -0.78 0.08
C LEU A 185 13.93 0.70 -0.24
N VAL A 186 12.73 1.02 -0.71
CA VAL A 186 12.24 2.39 -0.78
C VAL A 186 10.99 2.50 0.09
N LEU A 187 11.04 3.41 1.05
CA LEU A 187 9.96 3.73 1.95
C LEU A 187 9.47 5.14 1.66
N ILE A 188 8.18 5.29 1.46
CA ILE A 188 7.52 6.58 1.27
C ILE A 188 6.95 7.00 2.62
N SER A 189 7.37 8.16 3.12
CA SER A 189 6.79 8.70 4.35
C SER A 189 5.29 8.91 4.17
N ARG A 190 4.53 8.70 5.23
CA ARG A 190 3.09 9.03 5.30
C ARG A 190 2.89 9.93 6.50
N GLN A 191 1.64 10.25 6.84
CA GLN A 191 1.24 10.98 8.06
C GLN A 191 1.53 10.21 9.38
N ALA A 192 2.72 9.63 9.50
CA ALA A 192 3.22 8.96 10.69
C ALA A 192 4.44 9.71 11.20
N GLU A 193 4.32 10.31 12.39
CA GLU A 193 5.45 10.99 13.05
C GLU A 193 6.53 10.00 13.50
N SER A 194 6.12 8.77 13.85
CA SER A 194 7.04 7.70 14.23
C SER A 194 6.52 6.31 13.87
N ILE A 195 7.45 5.39 13.64
CA ILE A 195 7.19 3.98 13.42
C ILE A 195 7.92 3.18 14.49
N ARG A 196 7.19 2.30 15.19
CA ARG A 196 7.77 1.40 16.19
C ARG A 196 7.94 0.01 15.61
N LEU A 197 9.18 -0.49 15.65
CA LEU A 197 9.49 -1.85 15.24
C LEU A 197 9.06 -2.82 16.32
N SER A 198 8.28 -3.82 15.93
CA SER A 198 7.72 -4.83 16.84
C SER A 198 8.72 -5.92 17.24
N GLN A 199 9.84 -6.01 16.52
CA GLN A 199 10.88 -7.02 16.68
C GLN A 199 12.26 -6.38 16.59
N ASP A 200 13.27 -7.10 17.07
CA ASP A 200 14.67 -6.69 17.03
C ASP A 200 15.15 -6.46 15.58
N PRO A 201 15.58 -5.24 15.22
CA PRO A 201 15.93 -4.90 13.85
C PRO A 201 17.38 -5.20 13.49
N ARG A 202 18.18 -5.83 14.35
CA ARG A 202 19.62 -6.07 14.11
C ARG A 202 19.90 -6.71 12.74
N ALA A 203 19.16 -7.77 12.39
CA ALA A 203 19.34 -8.46 11.10
C ALA A 203 18.94 -7.59 9.89
N LEU A 204 17.94 -6.73 10.06
CA LEU A 204 17.53 -5.77 9.03
C LEU A 204 18.61 -4.69 8.84
N LEU A 205 19.08 -4.10 9.94
CA LEU A 205 20.09 -3.03 9.92
C LEU A 205 21.45 -3.52 9.42
N SER A 206 21.85 -4.75 9.74
CA SER A 206 23.12 -5.32 9.26
C SER A 206 23.13 -5.55 7.74
N ALA A 207 21.96 -5.75 7.13
CA ALA A 207 21.85 -5.93 5.68
C ALA A 207 21.94 -4.61 4.89
N LEU A 208 21.63 -3.48 5.55
CA LEU A 208 21.58 -2.16 4.95
C LEU A 208 22.94 -1.47 5.04
N ARG A 209 23.60 -1.31 3.89
CA ARG A 209 24.90 -0.63 3.77
C ARG A 209 24.75 0.87 3.63
N SER A 210 23.75 1.32 2.89
CA SER A 210 23.61 2.71 2.52
C SER A 210 22.19 3.21 2.75
N PHE A 211 22.09 4.47 3.14
CA PHE A 211 20.85 5.11 3.48
C PHE A 211 20.76 6.45 2.77
N GLN A 212 19.58 6.75 2.23
CA GLN A 212 19.19 8.07 1.75
C GLN A 212 17.92 8.46 2.49
N ILE A 213 18.00 9.46 3.38
CA ILE A 213 16.88 9.87 4.21
C ILE A 213 16.48 11.31 3.86
N ASP A 214 15.38 11.43 3.12
CA ASP A 214 14.84 12.71 2.63
C ASP A 214 13.54 13.10 3.34
N ALA A 215 13.06 12.29 4.28
CA ALA A 215 11.87 12.56 5.09
C ALA A 215 12.10 12.31 6.58
N ARG A 216 11.47 13.12 7.42
CA ARG A 216 11.52 13.00 8.89
C ARG A 216 10.42 12.07 9.38
N VAL A 217 10.77 10.82 9.63
CA VAL A 217 9.92 9.84 10.31
C VAL A 217 10.77 9.11 11.34
N ALA A 218 10.45 9.23 12.62
CA ALA A 218 11.25 8.62 13.68
C ALA A 218 11.01 7.10 13.72
N ILE A 219 12.00 6.31 13.30
CA ILE A 219 11.95 4.85 13.34
C ILE A 219 12.57 4.39 14.65
N LYS A 220 11.79 3.70 15.50
CA LYS A 220 12.14 3.37 16.88
C LYS A 220 12.11 1.87 17.16
N TYR A 221 13.00 1.40 18.03
CA TYR A 221 12.92 0.08 18.66
C TYR A 221 13.08 0.24 20.18
N GLY A 222 12.05 -0.15 20.93
CA GLY A 222 11.90 0.31 22.31
C GLY A 222 11.84 1.85 22.38
N GLU A 223 12.57 2.43 23.33
CA GLU A 223 12.72 3.89 23.46
C GLU A 223 13.80 4.49 22.55
N LYS A 224 14.59 3.65 21.88
CA LYS A 224 15.70 4.09 21.05
C LYS A 224 15.23 4.45 19.64
N GLU A 225 15.54 5.66 19.21
CA GLU A 225 15.44 6.04 17.80
C GLU A 225 16.63 5.49 17.00
N LEU A 226 16.34 4.87 15.87
CA LEU A 226 17.30 4.19 15.01
C LEU A 226 17.60 4.99 13.74
N LEU A 227 16.55 5.56 13.12
CA LEU A 227 16.62 6.34 11.88
C LEU A 227 15.57 7.45 11.95
N GLY A 228 15.76 8.53 11.20
CA GLY A 228 14.77 9.62 11.03
C GLY A 228 15.14 10.97 11.63
N SER A 229 16.09 11.02 12.56
CA SER A 229 16.61 12.25 13.17
C SER A 229 17.53 13.04 12.24
N THR A 230 18.32 12.33 11.42
CA THR A 230 19.29 12.91 10.49
C THR A 230 18.81 12.72 9.06
N LEU A 231 18.74 13.83 8.31
CA LEU A 231 18.47 13.83 6.87
C LEU A 231 19.79 13.76 6.08
N GLY A 232 19.72 13.19 4.89
CA GLY A 232 20.83 13.07 3.95
C GLY A 232 21.28 11.63 3.71
N SER A 233 22.46 11.50 3.11
CA SER A 233 23.03 10.21 2.75
C SER A 233 24.05 9.75 3.79
N PHE A 234 23.99 8.49 4.19
CA PHE A 234 24.97 7.90 5.09
C PHE A 234 25.24 6.43 4.78
N GLU A 235 26.40 5.96 5.23
CA GLU A 235 26.83 4.58 5.09
C GLU A 235 26.98 3.93 6.47
N ASN A 236 26.54 2.68 6.57
CA ASN A 236 26.75 1.83 7.73
C ASN A 236 27.99 0.97 7.47
N SER A 237 29.13 1.39 8.03
CA SER A 237 30.41 0.69 7.89
C SER A 237 30.41 -0.71 8.53
N ALA A 238 29.47 -0.99 9.44
CA ALA A 238 29.31 -2.29 10.08
C ALA A 238 28.33 -3.21 9.32
N ALA A 239 27.79 -2.78 8.18
CA ALA A 239 26.86 -3.59 7.38
C ALA A 239 27.56 -4.81 6.77
N SER A 240 26.97 -5.99 6.96
CA SER A 240 27.36 -7.22 6.27
C SER A 240 26.76 -7.30 4.87
N GLY A 241 25.61 -6.66 4.63
CA GLY A 241 24.93 -6.63 3.33
C GLY A 241 25.36 -5.47 2.43
N VAL A 242 24.69 -5.36 1.26
CA VAL A 242 24.95 -4.34 0.21
C VAL A 242 23.71 -3.50 -0.14
N ALA A 243 22.61 -3.73 0.57
CA ALA A 243 21.32 -3.14 0.28
C ALA A 243 21.28 -1.66 0.65
N SER A 244 20.38 -0.96 -0.01
CA SER A 244 20.12 0.46 0.26
C SER A 244 18.74 0.64 0.85
N LEU A 245 18.59 1.60 1.75
CA LEU A 245 17.29 2.11 2.20
C LEU A 245 17.13 3.56 1.75
N PHE A 246 16.07 3.84 1.02
CA PHE A 246 15.63 5.18 0.69
C PHE A 246 14.39 5.49 1.52
N LEU A 247 14.40 6.56 2.30
CA LEU A 247 13.21 7.11 2.98
C LEU A 247 12.85 8.42 2.30
N LEU A 248 11.86 8.38 1.41
CA LEU A 248 11.45 9.49 0.57
C LEU A 248 10.28 10.27 1.20
N PRO A 249 10.08 11.54 0.81
CA PRO A 249 8.94 12.35 1.23
C PRO A 249 7.60 11.73 0.85
N ALA A 250 6.54 12.20 1.50
CA ALA A 250 5.17 11.79 1.22
C ALA A 250 4.73 12.18 -0.19
N LEU A 251 3.61 11.60 -0.63
CA LEU A 251 2.97 12.06 -1.86
C LEU A 251 2.51 13.51 -1.68
N GLU A 252 2.55 14.29 -2.75
CA GLU A 252 2.09 15.67 -2.71
C GLU A 252 0.55 15.76 -2.81
N GLY A 253 -0.02 16.76 -2.14
CA GLY A 253 -1.43 17.11 -2.28
C GLY A 253 -2.41 16.03 -1.76
N PRO A 254 -3.59 15.88 -2.38
CA PRO A 254 -4.66 15.04 -1.86
C PRO A 254 -4.33 13.54 -1.89
N ASP A 255 -3.32 13.11 -2.64
CA ASP A 255 -2.97 11.70 -2.78
C ASP A 255 -2.38 11.09 -1.50
N GLU A 256 -1.75 11.89 -0.65
CA GLU A 256 -1.23 11.44 0.64
C GLU A 256 -2.35 10.88 1.54
N ALA A 257 -3.50 11.55 1.51
CA ALA A 257 -4.67 11.21 2.32
C ALA A 257 -5.48 10.03 1.77
N LEU A 258 -5.17 9.57 0.55
CA LEU A 258 -5.85 8.44 -0.06
C LEU A 258 -5.53 7.15 0.70
N SER A 259 -6.58 6.40 1.00
CA SER A 259 -6.51 5.12 1.69
C SER A 259 -7.61 4.21 1.18
N SER A 260 -7.23 3.03 0.70
CA SER A 260 -8.20 1.98 0.34
C SER A 260 -9.20 1.71 1.47
N THR A 261 -8.77 1.76 2.73
CA THR A 261 -9.66 1.58 3.88
C THR A 261 -10.69 2.70 3.97
N ARG A 262 -10.25 3.97 3.92
CA ARG A 262 -11.17 5.13 3.96
C ARG A 262 -12.13 5.14 2.79
N ILE A 263 -11.68 4.71 1.60
CA ILE A 263 -12.55 4.58 0.42
C ILE A 263 -13.65 3.55 0.69
N ARG A 264 -13.31 2.36 1.19
CA ARG A 264 -14.32 1.33 1.53
C ARG A 264 -15.27 1.79 2.64
N GLU A 265 -14.76 2.44 3.68
CA GLU A 265 -15.59 3.02 4.75
C GLU A 265 -16.55 4.08 4.20
N SER A 266 -16.09 4.93 3.29
CA SER A 266 -16.93 5.94 2.62
C SER A 266 -18.02 5.28 1.79
N VAL A 267 -17.71 4.22 1.04
CA VAL A 267 -18.71 3.45 0.26
C VAL A 267 -19.76 2.83 1.20
N VAL A 268 -19.35 2.23 2.31
CA VAL A 268 -20.29 1.67 3.31
C VAL A 268 -21.12 2.78 3.95
N GLY A 269 -20.52 3.92 4.27
CA GLY A 269 -21.20 5.10 4.79
C GLY A 269 -22.29 5.60 3.83
N CYS A 270 -21.94 5.74 2.55
CA CYS A 270 -22.89 6.11 1.49
C CYS A 270 -24.01 5.07 1.36
N ALA A 271 -23.69 3.78 1.34
CA ALA A 271 -24.70 2.72 1.26
C ALA A 271 -25.66 2.74 2.45
N ARG A 272 -25.17 3.05 3.66
CA ARG A 272 -26.02 3.20 4.85
C ARG A 272 -26.95 4.41 4.72
N LEU A 273 -26.42 5.57 4.33
CA LEU A 273 -27.22 6.78 4.13
C LEU A 273 -28.31 6.56 3.07
N LEU A 274 -27.95 5.97 1.92
CA LEU A 274 -28.92 5.62 0.88
C LEU A 274 -30.03 4.71 1.40
N LYS A 275 -29.72 3.74 2.25
CA LYS A 275 -30.75 2.90 2.87
C LYS A 275 -31.65 3.71 3.82
N GLU A 276 -31.09 4.60 4.62
CA GLU A 276 -31.84 5.46 5.56
C GLU A 276 -32.80 6.40 4.83
N HIS A 277 -32.42 6.88 3.64
CA HIS A 277 -33.26 7.69 2.77
C HIS A 277 -34.20 6.87 1.85
N GLY A 278 -34.35 5.56 2.10
CA GLY A 278 -35.36 4.73 1.42
C GLY A 278 -34.98 4.26 0.01
N TYR A 279 -33.72 4.40 -0.41
CA TYR A 279 -33.30 3.93 -1.73
C TYR A 279 -33.36 2.40 -1.84
N PRO A 280 -33.71 1.87 -3.02
CA PRO A 280 -33.88 0.44 -3.20
C PRO A 280 -32.57 -0.31 -3.07
N LYS A 281 -32.65 -1.58 -2.64
CA LYS A 281 -31.50 -2.49 -2.51
C LYS A 281 -30.67 -2.59 -3.80
N THR A 282 -31.29 -2.37 -4.96
CA THR A 282 -30.60 -2.34 -6.26
C THR A 282 -29.61 -1.19 -6.39
N ALA A 283 -29.90 -0.01 -5.84
CA ALA A 283 -28.95 1.12 -5.79
C ALA A 283 -27.76 0.82 -4.86
N LEU A 284 -28.00 0.08 -3.78
CA LEU A 284 -26.95 -0.38 -2.86
C LEU A 284 -26.05 -1.44 -3.49
N VAL A 285 -26.64 -2.36 -4.27
CA VAL A 285 -25.92 -3.37 -5.03
C VAL A 285 -25.08 -2.72 -6.15
N ALA A 286 -25.61 -1.68 -6.82
CA ALA A 286 -24.89 -0.95 -7.87
C ALA A 286 -23.57 -0.31 -7.39
N LEU A 287 -23.50 0.14 -6.14
CA LEU A 287 -22.28 0.68 -5.50
C LEU A 287 -21.14 -0.35 -5.36
N SER A 288 -21.47 -1.63 -5.50
CA SER A 288 -20.54 -2.75 -5.32
C SER A 288 -20.24 -3.52 -6.61
N GLN A 289 -20.93 -3.20 -7.73
CA GLN A 289 -20.84 -3.96 -8.97
C GLN A 289 -19.73 -3.43 -9.91
N ASP A 290 -19.80 -2.16 -10.29
CA ASP A 290 -18.81 -1.52 -11.17
C ASP A 290 -18.82 0.01 -11.01
N VAL A 291 -17.76 0.65 -11.53
CA VAL A 291 -17.53 2.10 -11.37
C VAL A 291 -18.63 2.94 -12.04
N LEU A 292 -19.11 2.52 -13.21
CA LEU A 292 -20.11 3.27 -13.97
C LEU A 292 -21.48 3.18 -13.29
N SER A 293 -21.88 1.98 -12.88
CA SER A 293 -23.11 1.75 -12.11
C SER A 293 -23.07 2.45 -10.76
N SER A 294 -21.91 2.45 -10.08
CA SER A 294 -21.71 3.17 -8.83
C SER A 294 -21.82 4.69 -9.02
N ALA A 295 -21.17 5.24 -10.05
CA ALA A 295 -21.21 6.67 -10.35
C ALA A 295 -22.62 7.12 -10.80
N ALA A 296 -23.37 6.28 -11.50
CA ALA A 296 -24.76 6.55 -11.85
C ALA A 296 -25.65 6.56 -10.59
N ALA A 297 -25.52 5.55 -9.72
CA ALA A 297 -26.27 5.47 -8.46
C ALA A 297 -25.98 6.66 -7.54
N LEU A 298 -24.71 7.05 -7.38
CA LEU A 298 -24.31 8.20 -6.57
C LEU A 298 -24.80 9.53 -7.16
N ARG A 299 -24.78 9.70 -8.49
CA ARG A 299 -25.33 10.90 -9.14
C ARG A 299 -26.84 11.01 -8.95
N ALA A 300 -27.57 9.90 -9.12
CA ALA A 300 -29.01 9.86 -8.89
C ALA A 300 -29.34 10.18 -7.43
N ALA A 301 -28.58 9.61 -6.48
CA ALA A 301 -28.71 9.90 -5.07
C ALA A 301 -28.48 11.37 -4.72
N ARG A 302 -27.42 11.95 -5.30
CA ARG A 302 -27.10 13.37 -5.12
C ARG A 302 -28.21 14.27 -5.66
N ALA A 303 -28.68 14.01 -6.87
CA ALA A 303 -29.73 14.82 -7.48
C ALA A 303 -31.06 14.78 -6.69
N ASP A 304 -31.38 13.62 -6.11
CA ASP A 304 -32.58 13.45 -5.29
C ASP A 304 -32.42 14.09 -3.88
N ALA A 305 -31.21 14.08 -3.30
CA ALA A 305 -30.89 14.89 -2.11
C ALA A 305 -30.96 16.40 -2.40
N GLU A 306 -30.48 16.86 -3.56
CA GLU A 306 -30.63 18.25 -4.03
C GLU A 306 -32.12 18.63 -4.15
N ALA A 307 -32.94 17.76 -4.74
CA ALA A 307 -34.38 17.99 -4.87
C ALA A 307 -35.13 18.07 -3.54
N ARG A 308 -34.64 17.39 -2.49
CA ARG A 308 -35.17 17.47 -1.12
C ARG A 308 -34.63 18.66 -0.32
N GLY A 309 -33.70 19.44 -0.86
CA GLY A 309 -33.04 20.53 -0.14
C GLY A 309 -32.12 20.04 0.98
N GLU A 310 -31.63 18.82 0.89
CA GLU A 310 -30.77 18.17 1.91
C GLU A 310 -29.28 18.41 1.68
N LEU A 311 -28.89 18.97 0.53
CA LEU A 311 -27.52 19.40 0.30
C LEU A 311 -27.33 20.83 0.82
N GLU A 312 -26.60 20.97 1.92
CA GLU A 312 -25.95 22.24 2.22
C GLU A 312 -24.93 22.52 1.10
N GLU A 313 -24.92 23.75 0.57
CA GLU A 313 -23.82 24.17 -0.30
C GLU A 313 -22.51 23.89 0.44
N PRO A 314 -21.48 23.34 -0.22
CA PRO A 314 -20.20 23.20 0.42
C PRO A 314 -19.76 24.63 0.76
N ASP A 315 -19.85 24.97 2.05
CA ASP A 315 -19.19 26.15 2.58
C ASP A 315 -17.80 26.17 1.97
N ALA A 316 -17.41 27.33 1.44
CA ALA A 316 -16.04 27.64 1.07
C ALA A 316 -15.19 27.55 2.34
N ALA A 317 -14.94 26.34 2.81
CA ALA A 317 -14.22 26.04 4.02
C ALA A 317 -12.75 26.33 3.73
N GLY A 318 -12.36 27.56 4.03
CA GLY A 318 -11.00 27.85 4.45
C GLY A 318 -10.54 26.84 5.51
N PRO A 319 -9.22 26.69 5.69
CA PRO A 319 -8.66 25.64 6.53
C PRO A 319 -9.29 25.64 7.92
N PRO A 320 -9.53 24.46 8.53
CA PRO A 320 -10.22 24.36 9.79
C PRO A 320 -9.51 25.19 10.85
N ALA A 321 -10.25 26.12 11.46
CA ALA A 321 -9.76 26.92 12.56
C ALA A 321 -9.21 26.01 13.67
N LYS A 322 -7.98 26.29 14.11
CA LYS A 322 -7.36 25.62 15.26
C LYS A 322 -8.30 25.72 16.45
N ARG A 323 -8.73 24.57 17.00
CA ARG A 323 -9.39 24.56 18.31
C ARG A 323 -8.42 25.16 19.35
N PRO A 324 -8.87 26.10 20.20
CA PRO A 324 -8.02 26.59 21.27
C PRO A 324 -7.79 25.44 22.27
N CYS A 325 -6.52 25.22 22.61
CA CYS A 325 -6.15 24.40 23.75
C CYS A 325 -6.75 25.05 25.00
N ILE A 326 -7.64 24.34 25.68
CA ILE A 326 -7.99 24.66 27.05
C ILE A 326 -6.82 24.14 27.90
N GLY A 327 -6.22 25.05 28.66
CA GLY A 327 -5.05 24.80 29.52
C GLY A 327 -5.35 23.98 30.76
#